data_AF-A0A419SZE6-F1
#
_entry.id   AF-A0A419SZE6-F1
#
_cell.length_a   1.000
_cell.length_b   1.000
_cell.length_c   1.000
_cell.angle_alpha   90.00
_cell.angle_beta   90.00
_cell.angle_gamma   90.00
#
_symmetry.space_group_name_H-M   'P 1'
#
loop_
_entity.id
_entity.type
_entity.pdbx_description
1 polymer ?
#
loop_
_entity_poly.entity_id
_entity_poly.type
_entity_poly.pdbx_seq_one_letter_code
_entity_poly.pdbx_strand_id
1 'polypeptide(L)'
;MEYVYIITLSVILDYIIGDPPNWPHPIKYIGQIISKYERIIRSWRIVPLKIGGFLLTTFTLITTVSATFLILKISKLVHPIAEIIVTIYIFYSLLAAKCLHLETFKVYKALKNNDIKKARKLLSYLVGRDTTKLNEKEVTRAAVETLAENTIDGVLAPIFYIGVGLFLKVPAEMLVAYKTINTLDSMVGYMQEPYKEIGYASAKLDDIINYIPARLGSVLMVLSGIILGYDGRAGFKILLRDRRNHKSPNAGYPEAAVAGLLNIQLGGTNTYFGQRVYKPTIGDNKNELIPENIKDSAKIMYCSEILLLIIIFILVFKWGVLS
;
A
#
# COMPACT_ATOMS: atom_id res chain seq x y z
N MET A 1 -23.40 9.88 10.98
CA MET A 1 -23.32 8.43 11.27
C MET A 1 -23.11 7.61 10.01
N GLU A 2 -23.65 8.06 8.88
CA GLU A 2 -23.59 7.43 7.57
C GLU A 2 -22.20 6.92 7.13
N TYR A 3 -21.16 7.78 7.18
CA TYR A 3 -19.83 7.35 6.74
C TYR A 3 -19.19 6.25 7.60
N VAL A 4 -19.56 6.13 8.88
CA VAL A 4 -19.12 5.01 9.71
C VAL A 4 -19.65 3.71 9.11
N TYR A 5 -20.94 3.66 8.76
CA TYR A 5 -21.54 2.49 8.10
C TYR A 5 -20.93 2.22 6.72
N ILE A 6 -20.67 3.27 5.93
CA ILE A 6 -20.02 3.12 4.61
C ILE A 6 -18.65 2.46 4.77
N ILE A 7 -17.78 3.00 5.64
CA ILE A 7 -16.43 2.47 5.86
C ILE A 7 -16.50 1.04 6.40
N THR A 8 -17.34 0.79 7.41
CA THR A 8 -17.50 -0.56 7.98
C THR A 8 -17.95 -1.56 6.93
N LEU A 9 -18.94 -1.21 6.10
CA LEU A 9 -19.43 -2.10 5.07
C LEU A 9 -18.38 -2.33 3.97
N SER A 10 -17.64 -1.31 3.56
CA SER A 10 -16.55 -1.44 2.60
C SER A 10 -15.43 -2.37 3.07
N VAL A 11 -15.04 -2.28 4.36
CA VAL A 11 -14.03 -3.18 4.96
C VAL A 11 -14.56 -4.61 5.06
N ILE A 12 -15.83 -4.80 5.46
CA ILE A 12 -16.46 -6.11 5.48
C ILE A 12 -16.49 -6.74 4.07
N LEU A 13 -16.82 -5.94 3.05
CA LEU A 13 -16.81 -6.38 1.66
C LEU A 13 -15.40 -6.78 1.20
N ASP A 14 -14.35 -6.03 1.59
CA ASP A 14 -12.96 -6.42 1.31
C ASP A 14 -12.65 -7.78 1.94
N TYR A 15 -12.97 -7.97 3.22
CA TYR A 15 -12.66 -9.22 3.93
C TYR A 15 -13.36 -10.45 3.34
N ILE A 16 -14.59 -10.28 2.84
CA ILE A 16 -15.41 -11.37 2.29
C ILE A 16 -15.07 -11.63 0.82
N ILE A 17 -15.07 -10.58 -0.01
CA ILE A 17 -15.00 -10.68 -1.48
C ILE A 17 -13.54 -10.57 -1.96
N GLY A 18 -12.72 -9.73 -1.33
CA GLY A 18 -11.39 -9.35 -1.82
C GLY A 18 -11.47 -8.59 -3.13
N ASP A 19 -10.54 -8.84 -4.06
CA ASP A 19 -10.52 -8.21 -5.40
C ASP A 19 -10.78 -9.27 -6.51
N PRO A 20 -12.02 -9.39 -7.02
CA PRO A 20 -12.33 -10.33 -8.09
C PRO A 20 -11.62 -9.97 -9.41
N PRO A 21 -10.86 -10.89 -10.03
CA PRO A 21 -10.00 -10.58 -11.19
C PRO A 21 -10.71 -9.94 -12.39
N ASN A 22 -11.98 -10.25 -12.61
CA ASN A 22 -12.75 -9.80 -13.78
C ASN A 22 -13.68 -8.61 -13.49
N TRP A 23 -13.71 -8.10 -12.27
CA TRP A 23 -14.56 -6.96 -11.96
C TRP A 23 -13.95 -5.66 -12.51
N PRO A 24 -14.80 -4.69 -12.89
CA PRO A 24 -14.37 -3.31 -13.05
C PRO A 24 -13.61 -2.89 -11.80
N HIS A 25 -12.47 -2.23 -11.96
CA HIS A 25 -11.63 -1.85 -10.83
C HIS A 25 -11.02 -0.48 -11.08
N PRO A 26 -11.23 0.52 -10.18
CA PRO A 26 -10.73 1.87 -10.37
C PRO A 26 -9.24 1.93 -10.70
N ILE A 27 -8.40 1.14 -10.01
CA ILE A 27 -6.95 1.06 -10.28
C ILE A 27 -6.63 0.65 -11.72
N LYS A 28 -7.38 -0.27 -12.34
CA LYS A 28 -7.15 -0.68 -13.74
C LYS A 28 -7.40 0.50 -14.69
N TYR A 29 -8.47 1.27 -14.44
CA TYR A 29 -8.78 2.46 -15.23
C TYR A 29 -7.76 3.58 -15.02
N ILE A 30 -7.33 3.80 -13.78
CA ILE A 30 -6.24 4.73 -13.44
C ILE A 30 -4.97 4.33 -14.21
N GLY A 31 -4.59 3.04 -14.19
CA GLY A 31 -3.43 2.55 -14.93
C GLY A 31 -3.53 2.76 -16.44
N GLN A 32 -4.71 2.55 -17.03
CA GLN A 32 -4.96 2.84 -18.45
C GLN A 32 -4.82 4.34 -18.77
N ILE A 33 -5.31 5.21 -17.89
CA ILE A 33 -5.14 6.67 -18.03
C ILE A 33 -3.65 7.03 -17.98
N ILE A 34 -2.91 6.48 -17.00
CA ILE A 34 -1.46 6.68 -16.86
C ILE A 34 -0.74 6.24 -18.13
N SER A 35 -0.95 5.02 -18.61
CA SER A 35 -0.30 4.51 -19.84
C SER A 35 -0.65 5.36 -21.07
N LYS A 36 -1.89 5.84 -21.17
CA LYS A 36 -2.31 6.72 -22.28
C LYS A 36 -1.58 8.06 -22.22
N TYR A 37 -1.56 8.71 -21.06
CA TYR A 37 -0.89 10.00 -20.87
C TYR A 37 0.63 9.88 -21.00
N GLU A 38 1.23 8.82 -20.46
CA GLU A 38 2.65 8.53 -20.62
C GLU A 38 3.03 8.44 -22.10
N ARG A 39 2.28 7.68 -22.91
CA ARG A 39 2.51 7.56 -24.35
C ARG A 39 2.39 8.90 -25.09
N ILE A 40 1.40 9.73 -24.72
CA ILE A 40 1.23 11.08 -25.30
C ILE A 40 2.43 11.96 -24.93
N ILE A 41 2.82 11.98 -23.66
CA ILE A 41 3.92 12.83 -23.18
C ILE A 41 5.25 12.40 -23.81
N ARG A 42 5.51 11.10 -23.92
CA ARG A 42 6.70 10.58 -24.61
C ARG A 42 6.72 10.92 -26.11
N SER A 43 5.57 11.18 -26.73
CA SER A 43 5.52 11.63 -28.13
C SER A 43 5.93 13.10 -28.31
N TRP A 44 5.91 13.91 -27.23
CA TRP A 44 6.31 15.31 -27.26
C TRP A 44 7.83 15.45 -27.24
N ARG A 45 8.46 15.36 -28.41
CA ARG A 45 9.93 15.42 -28.58
C ARG A 45 10.59 16.71 -28.09
N ILE A 46 9.82 17.78 -27.86
CA ILE A 46 10.32 19.11 -27.48
C ILE A 46 10.27 19.31 -25.96
N VAL A 47 9.43 18.56 -25.23
CA VAL A 47 9.24 18.75 -23.79
C VAL A 47 10.21 17.86 -23.02
N PRO A 48 11.04 18.40 -22.11
CA PRO A 48 11.87 17.59 -21.23
C PRO A 48 11.03 16.57 -20.46
N LEU A 49 11.47 15.30 -20.41
CA LEU A 49 10.70 14.21 -19.80
C LEU A 49 10.37 14.47 -18.32
N LYS A 50 11.22 15.21 -17.60
CA LYS A 50 10.95 15.62 -16.22
C LYS A 50 9.73 16.55 -16.10
N ILE A 51 9.57 17.50 -17.04
CA ILE A 51 8.36 18.34 -17.13
C ILE A 51 7.17 17.48 -17.56
N GLY A 52 7.40 16.58 -18.52
CA GLY A 52 6.43 15.57 -18.90
C GLY A 52 5.90 14.78 -17.70
N GLY A 53 6.77 14.32 -16.80
CA GLY A 53 6.40 13.60 -15.58
C GLY A 53 5.53 14.40 -14.62
N PHE A 54 5.81 15.70 -14.47
CA PHE A 54 4.96 16.60 -13.69
C PHE A 54 3.57 16.75 -14.30
N LEU A 55 3.49 16.92 -15.63
CA LEU A 55 2.22 16.99 -16.37
C LEU A 55 1.45 15.66 -16.29
N LEU A 56 2.14 14.52 -16.42
CA LEU A 56 1.55 13.18 -16.26
C LEU A 56 0.87 13.06 -14.89
N THR A 57 1.63 13.38 -13.83
CA THR A 57 1.14 13.30 -12.45
C THR A 57 -0.07 14.21 -12.23
N THR A 58 0.06 15.47 -12.64
CA THR A 58 -0.97 16.50 -12.46
C THR A 58 -2.25 16.18 -13.23
N PHE A 59 -2.15 15.86 -14.52
CA PHE A 59 -3.33 15.56 -15.33
C PHE A 59 -4.00 14.26 -14.92
N THR A 60 -3.23 13.24 -14.53
CA THR A 60 -3.83 12.00 -14.01
C THR A 60 -4.65 12.29 -12.75
N LEU A 61 -4.10 13.05 -11.80
CA LEU A 61 -4.80 13.44 -10.58
C LEU A 61 -6.07 14.25 -10.85
N ILE A 62 -5.97 15.28 -11.69
CA ILE A 62 -7.14 16.11 -12.05
C ILE A 62 -8.22 15.24 -12.68
N THR A 63 -7.85 14.38 -13.64
CA THR A 63 -8.82 13.52 -14.34
C THR A 63 -9.48 12.54 -13.40
N THR A 64 -8.73 11.82 -12.55
CA THR A 64 -9.30 10.78 -11.69
C THR A 64 -10.15 11.38 -10.57
N VAL A 65 -9.67 12.43 -9.91
CA VAL A 65 -10.40 13.11 -8.84
C VAL A 65 -11.66 13.80 -9.36
N SER A 66 -11.56 14.53 -10.48
CA SER A 66 -12.74 15.18 -11.08
C SER A 66 -13.76 14.17 -11.57
N ALA A 67 -13.32 13.05 -12.15
CA ALA A 67 -14.23 11.97 -12.55
C ALA A 67 -14.96 11.38 -11.34
N THR A 68 -14.26 11.12 -10.23
CA THR A 68 -14.88 10.64 -8.98
C THR A 68 -15.91 11.62 -8.45
N PHE A 69 -15.56 12.91 -8.37
CA PHE A 69 -16.49 13.95 -7.93
C PHE A 69 -17.75 14.00 -8.82
N LEU A 70 -17.57 13.98 -10.14
CA LEU A 70 -18.69 14.00 -11.09
C LEU A 70 -19.56 12.75 -10.97
N ILE A 71 -18.96 11.57 -10.84
CA ILE A 71 -19.68 10.30 -10.64
C ILE A 71 -20.55 10.40 -9.39
N LEU A 72 -20.01 10.84 -8.26
CA LEU A 72 -20.77 10.95 -7.01
C LEU A 72 -21.88 12.00 -7.10
N LYS A 73 -21.62 13.16 -7.72
CA LYS A 73 -22.64 14.19 -7.97
C LYS A 73 -23.78 13.66 -8.85
N ILE A 74 -23.45 12.99 -9.95
CA ILE A 74 -24.45 12.39 -10.84
C ILE A 74 -25.25 11.30 -10.11
N SER A 75 -24.58 10.42 -9.35
CA SER A 75 -25.25 9.40 -8.54
C SER A 75 -26.22 10.00 -7.53
N LYS A 76 -25.82 11.09 -6.85
CA LYS A 76 -26.70 11.82 -5.92
C LYS A 76 -27.92 12.42 -6.61
N LEU A 77 -27.75 12.97 -7.82
CA LEU A 77 -28.85 13.49 -8.63
C LEU A 77 -29.85 12.39 -9.04
N VAL A 78 -29.38 11.17 -9.26
CA VAL A 78 -30.26 10.01 -9.51
C VAL A 78 -31.00 9.62 -8.24
N HIS A 79 -30.27 9.36 -7.13
CA HIS A 79 -30.85 9.05 -5.83
C HIS A 79 -29.79 9.11 -4.71
N PRO A 80 -30.10 9.58 -3.49
CA PRO A 80 -29.14 9.60 -2.37
C PRO A 80 -28.52 8.22 -2.07
N ILE A 81 -29.31 7.14 -2.14
CA ILE A 81 -28.81 5.77 -1.95
C ILE A 81 -27.81 5.37 -3.04
N ALA A 82 -27.95 5.88 -4.27
CA ALA A 82 -27.00 5.57 -5.35
C ALA A 82 -25.60 6.17 -5.05
N GLU A 83 -25.54 7.38 -4.50
CA GLU A 83 -24.29 7.99 -4.01
C GLU A 83 -23.63 7.11 -2.93
N ILE A 84 -24.43 6.60 -1.99
CA ILE A 84 -23.94 5.70 -0.92
C ILE A 84 -23.37 4.41 -1.52
N ILE A 85 -24.09 3.73 -2.41
CA ILE A 85 -23.65 2.48 -3.06
C ILE A 85 -22.34 2.69 -3.83
N VAL A 86 -22.26 3.77 -4.61
CA VAL A 86 -21.05 4.09 -5.39
C VAL A 86 -19.89 4.42 -4.46
N THR A 87 -20.11 5.14 -3.37
CA THR A 87 -19.08 5.42 -2.36
C THR A 87 -18.57 4.14 -1.72
N ILE A 88 -19.46 3.24 -1.28
CA ILE A 88 -19.11 1.94 -0.71
C ILE A 88 -18.24 1.16 -1.68
N TYR A 89 -18.63 1.11 -2.96
CA TYR A 89 -17.90 0.41 -4.01
C TYR A 89 -16.51 1.00 -4.26
N ILE A 90 -16.38 2.34 -4.32
CA ILE A 90 -15.08 3.02 -4.44
C ILE A 90 -14.19 2.68 -3.25
N PHE A 91 -14.71 2.73 -2.03
CA PHE A 91 -13.91 2.44 -0.83
C PHE A 91 -13.48 0.97 -0.81
N TYR A 92 -14.42 0.05 -0.97
CA TYR A 92 -14.17 -1.39 -1.00
C TYR A 92 -13.11 -1.75 -2.04
N SER A 93 -13.25 -1.26 -3.28
CA SER A 93 -12.31 -1.59 -4.36
C SER A 93 -10.93 -0.92 -4.23
N LEU A 94 -10.75 0.00 -3.29
CA LEU A 94 -9.47 0.69 -3.09
C LEU A 94 -8.78 0.32 -1.77
N LEU A 95 -9.43 -0.50 -0.95
CA LEU A 95 -8.84 -1.20 0.19
C LEU A 95 -8.29 -2.55 -0.28
N ALA A 96 -7.11 -2.94 0.17
CA ALA A 96 -6.40 -4.10 -0.36
C ALA A 96 -6.04 -5.18 0.68
N ALA A 97 -6.59 -5.13 1.90
CA ALA A 97 -6.15 -5.99 2.99
C ALA A 97 -6.35 -7.48 2.66
N LYS A 98 -7.53 -7.86 2.16
CA LYS A 98 -7.80 -9.24 1.76
C LYS A 98 -6.97 -9.67 0.56
N CYS A 99 -6.86 -8.84 -0.47
CA CYS A 99 -6.09 -9.14 -1.67
C CYS A 99 -4.60 -9.38 -1.32
N LEU A 100 -4.01 -8.46 -0.55
CA LEU A 100 -2.62 -8.55 -0.09
C LEU A 100 -2.36 -9.80 0.74
N HIS A 101 -3.27 -10.15 1.66
CA HIS A 101 -3.20 -11.40 2.40
C HIS A 101 -3.24 -12.60 1.45
N LEU A 102 -4.23 -12.68 0.55
CA LEU A 102 -4.38 -13.83 -0.34
C LEU A 102 -3.15 -14.05 -1.22
N GLU A 103 -2.61 -12.99 -1.84
CA GLU A 103 -1.45 -13.10 -2.72
C GLU A 103 -0.18 -13.54 -1.96
N THR A 104 0.09 -12.97 -0.78
CA THR A 104 1.22 -13.40 0.06
C THR A 104 1.03 -14.81 0.61
N PHE A 105 -0.22 -15.22 0.88
CA PHE A 105 -0.52 -16.59 1.31
C PHE A 105 -0.32 -17.64 0.21
N LYS A 106 -0.45 -17.27 -1.07
CA LYS A 106 -0.09 -18.19 -2.16
C LYS A 106 1.41 -18.53 -2.10
N VAL A 107 2.27 -17.54 -1.82
CA VAL A 107 3.71 -17.74 -1.62
C VAL A 107 3.95 -18.63 -0.40
N TYR A 108 3.33 -18.30 0.74
CA TYR A 108 3.40 -19.11 1.97
C TYR A 108 3.03 -20.58 1.71
N LYS A 109 1.90 -20.85 1.04
CA LYS A 109 1.45 -22.22 0.73
C LYS A 109 2.45 -22.96 -0.17
N ALA A 110 3.04 -22.29 -1.15
CA ALA A 110 4.07 -22.89 -2.00
C ALA A 110 5.32 -23.25 -1.20
N LEU A 111 5.76 -22.38 -0.28
CA LEU A 111 6.88 -22.67 0.61
C LEU A 111 6.60 -23.85 1.55
N LYS A 112 5.42 -23.89 2.19
CA LYS A 112 5.04 -25.03 3.06
C LYS A 112 4.94 -26.37 2.31
N ASN A 113 4.70 -26.33 1.01
CA ASN A 113 4.69 -27.51 0.14
C ASN A 113 6.07 -27.84 -0.45
N ASN A 114 7.14 -27.17 0.00
CA ASN A 114 8.51 -27.31 -0.53
C ASN A 114 8.64 -27.03 -2.04
N ASP A 115 7.73 -26.24 -2.63
CA ASP A 115 7.73 -25.88 -4.04
C ASP A 115 8.35 -24.48 -4.25
N ILE A 116 9.69 -24.43 -4.15
CA ILE A 116 10.43 -23.18 -4.28
C ILE A 116 10.28 -22.53 -5.66
N LYS A 117 10.12 -23.32 -6.73
CA LYS A 117 9.95 -22.79 -8.09
C LYS A 117 8.63 -22.03 -8.20
N LYS A 118 7.55 -22.60 -7.69
CA LYS A 118 6.24 -21.93 -7.63
C LYS A 118 6.26 -20.73 -6.70
N ALA A 119 6.93 -20.82 -5.54
CA ALA A 119 7.04 -19.71 -4.60
C ALA A 119 7.76 -18.50 -5.23
N ARG A 120 8.87 -18.71 -5.95
CA ARG A 120 9.59 -17.65 -6.69
C ARG A 120 8.73 -17.00 -7.77
N LYS A 121 7.97 -17.81 -8.52
CA LYS A 121 7.05 -17.32 -9.56
C LYS A 121 5.95 -16.45 -8.93
N LEU A 122 5.28 -16.94 -7.89
CA LEU A 122 4.23 -16.20 -7.20
C LEU A 122 4.78 -14.89 -6.60
N LEU A 123 5.96 -14.95 -5.98
CA LEU A 123 6.62 -13.77 -5.42
C LEU A 123 6.96 -12.73 -6.50
N SER A 124 7.33 -13.14 -7.72
CA SER A 124 7.66 -12.18 -8.80
C SER A 124 6.50 -11.27 -9.22
N TYR A 125 5.26 -11.64 -8.89
CA TYR A 125 4.10 -10.77 -9.10
C TYR A 125 3.94 -9.70 -8.00
N LEU A 126 4.69 -9.82 -6.90
CA LEU A 126 4.59 -8.97 -5.72
C LEU A 126 5.80 -8.04 -5.55
N VAL A 127 6.96 -8.41 -6.12
CA VAL A 127 8.21 -7.65 -5.96
C VAL A 127 8.79 -7.21 -7.29
N GLY A 128 9.37 -6.01 -7.31
CA GLY A 128 10.13 -5.50 -8.46
C GLY A 128 11.56 -6.03 -8.58
N ARG A 129 11.92 -7.13 -7.90
CA ARG A 129 13.27 -7.73 -7.90
C ARG A 129 13.30 -9.10 -8.57
N ASP A 130 14.47 -9.50 -9.06
CA ASP A 130 14.64 -10.84 -9.63
C ASP A 130 14.48 -11.91 -8.53
N THR A 131 13.52 -12.82 -8.73
CA THR A 131 13.23 -13.90 -7.77
C THR A 131 13.85 -15.24 -8.15
N THR A 132 14.43 -15.37 -9.34
CA THR A 132 14.78 -16.67 -9.95
C THR A 132 15.78 -17.49 -9.13
N LYS A 133 16.67 -16.83 -8.39
CA LYS A 133 17.75 -17.45 -7.59
C LYS A 133 17.51 -17.41 -6.08
N LEU A 134 16.38 -16.88 -5.60
CA LEU A 134 16.14 -16.68 -4.17
C LEU A 134 15.93 -18.02 -3.44
N ASN A 135 16.66 -18.28 -2.36
CA ASN A 135 16.37 -19.41 -1.49
C ASN A 135 15.08 -19.20 -0.68
N GLU A 136 14.63 -20.21 0.06
CA GLU A 136 13.39 -20.15 0.86
C GLU A 136 13.35 -18.97 1.84
N LYS A 137 14.45 -18.70 2.55
CA LYS A 137 14.55 -17.57 3.49
C LYS A 137 14.45 -16.25 2.74
N GLU A 138 15.10 -16.11 1.60
CA GLU A 138 15.04 -14.89 0.78
C GLU A 138 13.65 -14.65 0.17
N VAL A 139 12.93 -15.73 -0.20
CA VAL A 139 11.53 -15.65 -0.65
C VAL A 139 10.62 -15.25 0.50
N THR A 140 10.79 -15.86 1.67
CA THR A 140 10.06 -15.51 2.90
C THR A 140 10.30 -14.05 3.27
N ARG A 141 11.57 -13.62 3.27
CA ARG A 141 11.97 -12.24 3.55
C ARG A 141 11.27 -11.28 2.61
N ALA A 142 11.31 -11.56 1.31
CA ALA A 142 10.65 -10.74 0.30
C ALA A 142 9.15 -10.60 0.55
N ALA A 143 8.48 -11.70 0.89
CA ALA A 143 7.05 -11.70 1.17
C ALA A 143 6.72 -10.89 2.43
N VAL A 144 7.52 -11.02 3.50
CA VAL A 144 7.36 -10.23 4.72
C VAL A 144 7.63 -8.75 4.49
N GLU A 145 8.70 -8.40 3.78
CA GLU A 145 9.02 -7.02 3.37
C GLU A 145 7.84 -6.40 2.59
N THR A 146 7.36 -7.10 1.57
CA THR A 146 6.25 -6.64 0.72
C THR A 146 4.97 -6.45 1.52
N LEU A 147 4.65 -7.40 2.40
CA LEU A 147 3.44 -7.35 3.23
C LEU A 147 3.51 -6.22 4.25
N ALA A 148 4.68 -5.96 4.84
CA ALA A 148 4.90 -4.85 5.75
C ALA A 148 4.75 -3.50 5.03
N GLU A 149 5.43 -3.30 3.91
CA GLU A 149 5.33 -2.08 3.10
C GLU A 149 3.88 -1.82 2.66
N ASN A 150 3.23 -2.82 2.07
CA ASN A 150 1.85 -2.69 1.58
C ASN A 150 0.79 -2.67 2.69
N THR A 151 1.15 -2.98 3.95
CA THR A 151 0.27 -2.68 5.10
C THR A 151 0.05 -1.18 5.20
N ILE A 152 1.07 -0.37 4.93
CA ILE A 152 0.91 1.08 4.84
C ILE A 152 0.18 1.42 3.55
N ASP A 153 0.74 1.06 2.40
CA ASP A 153 0.32 1.64 1.11
C ASP A 153 -1.05 1.14 0.62
N GLY A 154 -1.38 -0.11 0.93
CA GLY A 154 -2.61 -0.77 0.49
C GLY A 154 -3.74 -0.74 1.50
N VAL A 155 -3.46 -0.45 2.78
CA VAL A 155 -4.44 -0.59 3.87
C VAL A 155 -4.51 0.65 4.74
N LEU A 156 -3.44 0.97 5.48
CA LEU A 156 -3.50 2.04 6.48
C LEU A 156 -3.56 3.44 5.87
N ALA A 157 -2.78 3.72 4.82
CA ALA A 157 -2.78 5.02 4.16
C ALA A 157 -4.11 5.31 3.43
N PRO A 158 -4.71 4.37 2.67
CA PRO A 158 -6.08 4.51 2.16
C PRO A 158 -7.10 4.90 3.23
N ILE A 159 -7.13 4.16 4.36
CA ILE A 159 -8.04 4.42 5.48
C ILE A 159 -7.75 5.79 6.13
N PHE A 160 -6.47 6.14 6.28
CA PHE A 160 -6.06 7.45 6.78
C PHE A 160 -6.59 8.58 5.88
N TYR A 161 -6.48 8.46 4.56
CA TYR A 161 -6.95 9.47 3.63
C TYR A 161 -8.47 9.54 3.49
N ILE A 162 -9.19 8.41 3.68
CA ILE A 162 -10.63 8.44 3.92
C ILE A 162 -10.91 9.31 5.15
N GLY A 163 -10.21 9.06 6.27
CA GLY A 163 -10.35 9.83 7.51
C GLY A 163 -10.11 11.33 7.30
N VAL A 164 -9.01 11.72 6.66
CA VAL A 164 -8.72 13.13 6.30
C VAL A 164 -9.83 13.71 5.44
N GLY A 165 -10.27 12.98 4.43
CA GLY A 165 -11.32 13.45 3.53
C GLY A 165 -12.69 13.54 4.19
N LEU A 166 -12.98 12.83 5.29
CA LEU A 166 -14.18 13.07 6.10
C LEU A 166 -14.17 14.49 6.67
N PHE A 167 -13.05 14.96 7.22
CA PHE A 167 -12.93 16.34 7.74
C PHE A 167 -13.06 17.39 6.63
N LEU A 168 -12.57 17.08 5.43
CA LEU A 168 -12.66 17.96 4.26
C LEU A 168 -13.97 17.80 3.46
N LYS A 169 -14.87 16.89 3.87
CA LYS A 169 -16.13 16.54 3.18
C LYS A 169 -15.94 16.02 1.74
N VAL A 170 -14.80 15.37 1.47
CA VAL A 170 -14.42 14.77 0.17
C VAL A 170 -13.68 13.42 0.34
N PRO A 171 -14.22 12.45 1.10
CA PRO A 171 -13.50 11.23 1.48
C PRO A 171 -13.18 10.30 0.30
N ALA A 172 -14.06 10.22 -0.70
CA ALA A 172 -13.85 9.38 -1.88
C ALA A 172 -12.80 9.96 -2.81
N GLU A 173 -12.83 11.27 -3.02
CA GLU A 173 -11.86 12.00 -3.83
C GLU A 173 -10.46 11.90 -3.20
N MET A 174 -10.35 12.04 -1.88
CA MET A 174 -9.07 11.90 -1.16
C MET A 174 -8.50 10.48 -1.28
N LEU A 175 -9.35 9.45 -1.15
CA LEU A 175 -8.94 8.06 -1.35
C LEU A 175 -8.45 7.81 -2.78
N VAL A 176 -9.21 8.28 -3.78
CA VAL A 176 -8.84 8.13 -5.20
C VAL A 176 -7.58 8.92 -5.52
N ALA A 177 -7.40 10.13 -4.99
CA ALA A 177 -6.18 10.91 -5.15
C ALA A 177 -4.96 10.14 -4.62
N TYR A 178 -5.05 9.63 -3.39
CA TYR A 178 -4.00 8.81 -2.78
C TYR A 178 -3.66 7.60 -3.66
N LYS A 179 -4.66 6.79 -4.03
CA LYS A 179 -4.45 5.60 -4.85
C LYS A 179 -3.96 5.92 -6.26
N THR A 180 -4.33 7.07 -6.81
CA THR A 180 -3.79 7.55 -8.09
C THR A 180 -2.30 7.82 -8.00
N ILE A 181 -1.85 8.51 -6.94
CA ILE A 181 -0.42 8.80 -6.72
C ILE A 181 0.37 7.51 -6.50
N ASN A 182 -0.13 6.62 -5.65
CA ASN A 182 0.50 5.34 -5.38
C ASN A 182 0.58 4.44 -6.63
N THR A 183 -0.44 4.49 -7.49
CA THR A 183 -0.42 3.76 -8.78
C THR A 183 0.56 4.38 -9.77
N LEU A 184 0.65 5.72 -9.82
CA LEU A 184 1.66 6.42 -10.63
C LEU A 184 3.07 6.01 -10.20
N ASP A 185 3.37 5.99 -8.91
CA ASP A 185 4.68 5.56 -8.41
C ASP A 185 4.99 4.10 -8.79
N SER A 186 4.03 3.20 -8.59
CA SER A 186 4.20 1.77 -8.95
C SER A 186 4.39 1.52 -10.44
N MET A 187 3.83 2.37 -11.31
CA MET A 187 3.90 2.20 -12.77
C MET A 187 5.07 2.94 -13.42
N VAL A 188 5.42 4.13 -12.94
CA VAL A 188 6.44 4.98 -13.58
C VAL A 188 7.51 5.50 -12.62
N GLY A 189 7.39 5.32 -11.31
CA GLY A 189 8.30 5.85 -10.28
C GLY A 189 9.67 5.17 -10.16
N TYR A 190 10.11 4.42 -11.18
CA TYR A 190 11.39 3.71 -11.12
C TYR A 190 12.59 4.66 -11.23
N MET A 191 13.63 4.39 -10.43
CA MET A 191 14.88 5.17 -10.39
C MET A 191 15.81 4.88 -11.59
N GLN A 192 15.47 3.92 -12.44
CA GLN A 192 16.23 3.50 -13.61
C GLN A 192 15.60 4.03 -14.91
N GLU A 193 16.40 4.13 -15.96
CA GLU A 193 15.87 4.39 -17.31
C GLU A 193 14.94 3.24 -17.74
N PRO A 194 13.85 3.53 -18.50
CA PRO A 194 13.49 4.81 -19.13
C PRO A 194 12.55 5.70 -18.29
N TYR A 195 12.48 5.45 -16.97
CA TYR A 195 11.47 6.04 -16.08
C TYR A 195 12.01 7.10 -15.13
N LYS A 196 13.33 7.12 -14.89
CA LYS A 196 14.00 8.02 -13.95
C LYS A 196 13.55 9.48 -14.01
N GLU A 197 13.37 10.03 -15.22
CA GLU A 197 12.94 11.43 -15.38
C GLU A 197 11.41 11.61 -15.29
N ILE A 198 10.65 10.83 -16.06
CA ILE A 198 9.18 10.95 -16.15
C ILE A 198 8.47 10.51 -14.85
N GLY A 199 9.07 9.59 -14.10
CA GLY A 199 8.58 9.10 -12.81
C GLY A 199 8.95 9.95 -11.62
N TYR A 200 9.85 10.92 -11.79
CA TYR A 200 10.41 11.66 -10.65
C TYR A 200 9.33 12.40 -9.84
N ALA A 201 8.39 13.04 -10.53
CA ALA A 201 7.33 13.82 -9.88
C ALA A 201 6.38 12.93 -9.07
N SER A 202 5.95 11.80 -9.63
CA SER A 202 5.07 10.86 -8.94
C SER A 202 5.75 10.19 -7.75
N ALA A 203 7.00 9.75 -7.91
CA ALA A 203 7.76 9.15 -6.81
C ALA A 203 7.98 10.12 -5.65
N LYS A 204 8.26 11.40 -5.95
CA LYS A 204 8.37 12.42 -4.91
C LYS A 204 7.06 12.77 -4.25
N LEU A 205 5.97 12.79 -5.01
CA LEU A 205 4.65 13.02 -4.44
C LEU A 205 4.23 11.85 -3.55
N ASP A 206 4.48 10.59 -3.96
CA ASP A 206 4.23 9.40 -3.15
C ASP A 206 5.01 9.43 -1.84
N ASP A 207 6.32 9.70 -1.90
CA ASP A 207 7.18 9.88 -0.73
C ASP A 207 6.58 10.88 0.28
N ILE A 208 6.01 11.99 -0.20
CA ILE A 208 5.42 13.04 0.64
C ILE A 208 4.09 12.58 1.25
N ILE A 209 3.16 12.05 0.46
CA ILE A 209 1.84 11.67 0.95
C ILE A 209 1.90 10.45 1.88
N ASN A 210 2.86 9.55 1.70
CA ASN A 210 3.07 8.40 2.59
C ASN A 210 3.90 8.75 3.82
N TYR A 211 4.44 9.97 3.93
CA TYR A 211 5.26 10.37 5.07
C TYR A 211 4.55 10.17 6.42
N ILE A 212 3.37 10.77 6.57
CA ILE A 212 2.58 10.68 7.82
C ILE A 212 2.02 9.27 8.01
N PRO A 213 1.34 8.64 7.02
CA PRO A 213 0.83 7.28 7.15
C PRO A 213 1.89 6.25 7.53
N ALA A 214 3.09 6.30 6.94
CA ALA A 214 4.14 5.35 7.26
C ALA A 214 4.60 5.44 8.72
N ARG A 215 4.67 6.65 9.27
CA ARG A 215 5.10 6.89 10.66
C ARG A 215 4.03 6.46 11.65
N LEU A 216 2.81 6.97 11.49
CA LEU A 216 1.70 6.64 12.37
C LEU A 216 1.31 5.16 12.25
N GLY A 217 1.22 4.67 11.01
CA GLY A 217 0.89 3.28 10.71
C GLY A 217 1.89 2.30 11.29
N SER A 218 3.20 2.59 11.25
CA SER A 218 4.20 1.69 11.85
C SER A 218 4.15 1.67 13.38
N VAL A 219 3.78 2.79 14.03
CA VAL A 219 3.49 2.79 15.47
C VAL A 219 2.25 1.94 15.76
N LEU A 220 1.19 2.08 14.95
CA LEU A 220 0.00 1.22 15.06
C LEU A 220 0.36 -0.25 14.87
N MET A 221 1.24 -0.59 13.92
CA MET A 221 1.72 -1.96 13.73
C MET A 221 2.42 -2.50 14.99
N VAL A 222 3.26 -1.71 15.67
CA VAL A 222 3.87 -2.12 16.94
C VAL A 222 2.81 -2.33 18.03
N LEU A 223 1.83 -1.43 18.14
CA LEU A 223 0.73 -1.58 19.11
C LEU A 223 -0.12 -2.82 18.82
N SER A 224 -0.45 -3.08 17.56
CA SER A 224 -1.11 -4.30 17.10
C SER A 224 -0.31 -5.54 17.46
N GLY A 225 1.01 -5.49 17.28
CA GLY A 225 1.90 -6.57 17.66
C GLY A 225 1.86 -6.89 19.16
N ILE A 226 1.78 -5.85 20.01
CA ILE A 226 1.62 -6.01 21.47
C ILE A 226 0.29 -6.69 21.80
N ILE A 227 -0.82 -6.26 21.18
CA ILE A 227 -2.14 -6.86 21.39
C ILE A 227 -2.14 -8.34 20.99
N LEU A 228 -1.41 -8.69 19.93
CA LEU A 228 -1.25 -10.06 19.45
C LEU A 228 -0.23 -10.89 20.24
N GLY A 229 0.44 -10.31 21.25
CA GLY A 229 1.38 -11.00 22.11
C GLY A 229 2.82 -11.12 21.58
N TYR A 230 3.20 -10.33 20.56
CA TYR A 230 4.57 -10.26 20.05
C TYR A 230 5.45 -9.30 20.88
N ASP A 231 6.76 -9.23 20.56
CA ASP A 231 7.73 -8.45 21.33
C ASP A 231 7.65 -6.94 21.01
N GLY A 232 6.72 -6.24 21.69
CA GLY A 232 6.56 -4.79 21.52
C GLY A 232 7.78 -3.97 21.91
N ARG A 233 8.59 -4.43 22.88
CA ARG A 233 9.81 -3.71 23.30
C ARG A 233 10.84 -3.74 22.17
N ALA A 234 11.06 -4.90 21.57
CA ALA A 234 11.88 -5.02 20.37
C ALA A 234 11.27 -4.27 19.19
N GLY A 235 9.94 -4.35 18.99
CA GLY A 235 9.20 -3.60 17.97
C GLY A 235 9.52 -2.11 17.98
N PHE A 236 9.35 -1.43 19.12
CA PHE A 236 9.69 0.00 19.25
C PHE A 236 11.19 0.28 19.11
N LYS A 237 12.04 -0.57 19.70
CA LYS A 237 13.50 -0.40 19.62
C LYS A 237 13.99 -0.45 18.18
N ILE A 238 13.57 -1.45 17.41
CA ILE A 238 13.98 -1.64 16.00
C ILE A 238 13.33 -0.60 15.11
N LEU A 239 12.04 -0.28 15.30
CA LEU A 239 11.39 0.83 14.60
C LEU A 239 12.21 2.11 14.77
N LEU A 240 12.65 2.43 15.99
CA LEU A 240 13.44 3.63 16.20
C LEU A 240 14.85 3.53 15.59
N ARG A 241 15.54 2.40 15.76
CA ARG A 241 16.92 2.21 15.33
C ARG A 241 17.06 2.14 13.80
N ASP A 242 16.20 1.38 13.13
CA ASP A 242 16.42 0.92 11.75
C ASP A 242 15.44 1.51 10.73
N ARG A 243 14.45 2.32 11.12
CA ARG A 243 13.47 2.94 10.20
C ARG A 243 14.07 3.70 9.00
N ARG A 244 15.35 4.07 9.06
CA ARG A 244 16.08 4.78 8.01
C ARG A 244 16.96 3.87 7.14
N ASN A 245 16.99 2.57 7.40
CA ASN A 245 17.78 1.58 6.68
C ASN A 245 17.06 1.14 5.38
N HIS A 246 16.45 2.07 4.67
CA HIS A 246 15.83 1.83 3.38
C HIS A 246 16.03 3.03 2.45
N LYS A 247 15.98 2.80 1.12
CA LYS A 247 16.13 3.88 0.13
C LYS A 247 14.91 4.81 0.10
N SER A 248 13.72 4.22 0.22
CA SER A 248 12.48 4.98 0.42
C SER A 248 12.47 5.55 1.84
N PRO A 249 12.07 6.84 2.02
CA PRO A 249 11.93 7.48 3.32
C PRO A 249 10.79 6.92 4.17
N ASN A 250 9.97 6.03 3.61
CA ASN A 250 8.74 5.50 4.20
C ASN A 250 8.81 3.99 4.45
N ALA A 251 9.24 3.18 3.47
CA ALA A 251 9.17 1.72 3.54
C ALA A 251 9.98 1.09 4.70
N GLY A 252 11.06 1.74 5.14
CA GLY A 252 11.85 1.24 6.27
C GLY A 252 11.10 1.27 7.61
N TYR A 253 10.06 2.09 7.76
CA TYR A 253 9.27 2.16 8.99
C TYR A 253 8.47 0.88 9.25
N PRO A 254 7.57 0.43 8.34
CA PRO A 254 6.78 -0.76 8.59
C PRO A 254 7.63 -2.03 8.61
N GLU A 255 8.68 -2.12 7.79
CA GLU A 255 9.65 -3.23 7.83
C GLU A 255 10.32 -3.33 9.21
N ALA A 256 10.75 -2.20 9.79
CA ALA A 256 11.37 -2.17 11.12
C ALA A 256 10.39 -2.53 12.24
N ALA A 257 9.13 -2.12 12.12
CA ALA A 257 8.09 -2.52 13.06
C ALA A 257 7.90 -4.04 13.07
N VAL A 258 7.72 -4.66 11.89
CA VAL A 258 7.53 -6.12 11.77
C VAL A 258 8.80 -6.88 12.19
N ALA A 259 9.98 -6.46 11.74
CA ALA A 259 11.24 -7.10 12.09
C ALA A 259 11.48 -7.11 13.60
N GLY A 260 11.20 -5.99 14.27
CA GLY A 260 11.31 -5.88 15.73
C GLY A 260 10.30 -6.75 16.46
N LEU A 261 9.02 -6.71 16.09
CA LEU A 261 7.95 -7.50 16.72
C LEU A 261 8.22 -9.00 16.65
N LEU A 262 8.69 -9.47 15.49
CA LEU A 262 8.93 -10.89 15.24
C LEU A 262 10.37 -11.31 15.60
N ASN A 263 11.22 -10.37 16.05
CA ASN A 263 12.63 -10.61 16.38
C ASN A 263 13.41 -11.27 15.22
N ILE A 264 13.12 -10.86 13.99
CA ILE A 264 13.75 -11.34 12.75
C ILE A 264 14.59 -10.23 12.09
N GLN A 265 15.41 -10.61 11.11
CA GLN A 265 16.16 -9.67 10.28
C GLN A 265 15.61 -9.63 8.84
N LEU A 266 15.30 -8.43 8.38
CA LEU A 266 14.90 -8.09 7.01
C LEU A 266 15.98 -7.25 6.32
N GLY A 267 15.74 -6.88 5.06
CA GLY A 267 16.67 -6.10 4.26
C GLY A 267 17.91 -6.89 3.87
N GLY A 268 19.04 -6.20 3.71
CA GLY A 268 20.27 -6.79 3.23
C GLY A 268 20.39 -6.84 1.70
N THR A 269 21.49 -7.43 1.22
CA THR A 269 21.87 -7.41 -0.20
C THR A 269 20.84 -8.16 -1.05
N ASN A 270 20.39 -7.50 -2.12
CA ASN A 270 19.46 -8.06 -3.11
C ASN A 270 20.07 -7.95 -4.52
N THR A 271 19.66 -8.81 -5.45
CA THR A 271 20.07 -8.71 -6.86
C THR A 271 18.93 -8.15 -7.69
N TYR A 272 19.16 -7.05 -8.41
CA TYR A 272 18.21 -6.42 -9.32
C TYR A 272 18.80 -6.41 -10.73
N PHE A 273 18.12 -7.01 -11.70
CA PHE A 273 18.57 -7.05 -13.12
C PHE A 273 20.04 -7.50 -13.28
N GLY A 274 20.46 -8.50 -12.49
CA GLY A 274 21.84 -9.01 -12.48
C GLY A 274 22.86 -8.20 -11.66
N GLN A 275 22.48 -7.04 -11.09
CA GLN A 275 23.36 -6.20 -10.26
C GLN A 275 23.06 -6.40 -8.77
N ARG A 276 24.11 -6.60 -7.96
CA ARG A 276 23.98 -6.64 -6.49
C ARG A 276 23.79 -5.23 -5.95
N VAL A 277 22.66 -5.00 -5.28
CA VAL A 277 22.36 -3.77 -4.56
C VAL A 277 22.53 -4.06 -3.07
N TYR A 278 23.59 -3.51 -2.49
CA TYR A 278 23.78 -3.52 -1.05
C TYR A 278 22.75 -2.62 -0.40
N LYS A 279 21.97 -3.17 0.53
CA LYS A 279 21.08 -2.42 1.41
C LYS A 279 21.47 -2.74 2.85
N PRO A 280 21.35 -1.77 3.78
CA PRO A 280 21.47 -2.07 5.20
C PRO A 280 20.39 -3.09 5.62
N THR A 281 20.66 -3.80 6.71
CA THR A 281 19.70 -4.72 7.32
C THR A 281 18.76 -3.98 8.26
N ILE A 282 17.60 -4.57 8.52
CA ILE A 282 16.58 -4.05 9.43
C ILE A 282 16.24 -5.16 10.44
N GLY A 283 16.32 -4.86 11.73
CA GLY A 283 16.09 -5.83 12.79
C GLY A 283 17.30 -6.70 13.15
N ASP A 284 17.09 -7.56 14.13
CA ASP A 284 18.11 -8.46 14.69
C ASP A 284 17.72 -9.91 14.38
N ASN A 285 18.68 -10.73 13.96
CA ASN A 285 18.47 -12.15 13.65
C ASN A 285 18.43 -13.01 14.93
N LYS A 286 17.49 -12.73 15.84
CA LYS A 286 17.31 -13.49 17.08
C LYS A 286 16.47 -14.75 16.86
N ASN A 287 15.46 -14.64 16.00
CA ASN A 287 14.65 -15.74 15.53
C ASN A 287 15.01 -16.04 14.07
N GLU A 288 14.97 -17.32 13.71
CA GLU A 288 15.10 -17.73 12.32
C GLU A 288 13.90 -17.26 11.50
N LEU A 289 14.17 -16.70 10.33
CA LEU A 289 13.14 -16.31 9.38
C LEU A 289 12.52 -17.55 8.73
N ILE A 290 11.23 -17.78 9.01
CA ILE A 290 10.47 -18.94 8.56
C ILE A 290 9.16 -18.52 7.86
N PRO A 291 8.60 -19.35 6.97
CA PRO A 291 7.39 -19.01 6.22
C PRO A 291 6.22 -18.53 7.10
N GLU A 292 6.08 -19.03 8.33
CA GLU A 292 5.08 -18.61 9.31
C GLU A 292 5.09 -17.10 9.56
N ASN A 293 6.23 -16.42 9.45
CA ASN A 293 6.32 -14.98 9.63
C ASN A 293 5.51 -14.18 8.59
N ILE A 294 5.19 -14.77 7.42
CA ILE A 294 4.24 -14.20 6.45
C ILE A 294 2.84 -14.13 7.07
N LYS A 295 2.42 -15.19 7.77
CA LYS A 295 1.12 -15.22 8.46
C LYS A 295 1.07 -14.22 9.60
N ASP A 296 2.14 -14.15 10.39
CA ASP A 296 2.22 -13.23 11.53
C ASP A 296 2.18 -11.77 11.07
N SER A 297 2.87 -11.46 9.98
CA SER A 297 2.80 -10.13 9.34
C SER A 297 1.38 -9.78 8.88
N ALA A 298 0.63 -10.76 8.34
CA ALA A 298 -0.77 -10.53 7.95
C ALA A 298 -1.69 -10.30 9.16
N LYS A 299 -1.45 -10.98 10.29
CA LYS A 299 -2.18 -10.70 11.55
C LYS A 299 -1.92 -9.28 12.04
N ILE A 300 -0.66 -8.83 12.01
CA ILE A 300 -0.27 -7.46 12.38
C ILE A 300 -1.00 -6.45 11.50
N MET A 301 -1.07 -6.69 10.18
CA MET A 301 -1.81 -5.85 9.23
C MET A 301 -3.29 -5.70 9.62
N TYR A 302 -4.04 -6.80 9.73
CA TYR A 302 -5.48 -6.74 10.07
C TYR A 302 -5.75 -6.11 11.43
N CYS A 303 -4.91 -6.40 12.43
CA CYS A 303 -5.07 -5.77 13.74
C CYS A 303 -4.81 -4.25 13.66
N SER A 304 -3.84 -3.81 12.86
CA SER A 304 -3.54 -2.40 12.64
C SER A 304 -4.66 -1.66 11.90
N GLU A 305 -5.26 -2.33 10.92
CA GLU A 305 -6.43 -1.83 10.19
C GLU A 305 -7.59 -1.58 11.15
N ILE A 306 -7.93 -2.57 11.99
CA ILE A 306 -8.99 -2.46 12.99
C ILE A 306 -8.70 -1.33 13.99
N LEU A 307 -7.46 -1.23 14.50
CA LEU A 307 -7.08 -0.14 15.41
C LEU A 307 -7.24 1.23 14.77
N LEU A 308 -6.83 1.40 13.51
CA LEU A 308 -6.97 2.67 12.80
C LEU A 308 -8.45 3.03 12.59
N LEU A 309 -9.29 2.06 12.24
CA LEU A 309 -10.74 2.26 12.11
C LEU A 309 -11.37 2.71 13.43
N ILE A 310 -11.00 2.08 14.55
CA ILE A 310 -11.47 2.49 15.89
C ILE A 310 -11.08 3.94 16.18
N ILE A 311 -9.83 4.33 15.89
CA ILE A 311 -9.35 5.70 16.09
C ILE A 311 -10.15 6.68 15.24
N ILE A 312 -10.34 6.39 13.95
CA ILE A 312 -11.11 7.25 13.05
C ILE A 312 -12.54 7.39 13.54
N PHE A 313 -13.20 6.30 13.95
CA PHE A 313 -14.57 6.36 14.45
C PHE A 313 -14.66 7.22 15.72
N ILE A 314 -13.76 7.04 16.69
CA ILE A 314 -13.72 7.88 17.89
C ILE A 314 -13.56 9.37 17.54
N LEU A 315 -12.65 9.70 16.62
CA LEU A 315 -12.44 11.09 16.19
C LEU A 315 -13.68 11.66 15.52
N VAL A 316 -14.31 10.88 14.65
CA VAL A 316 -15.53 11.25 13.92
C VAL A 316 -16.70 11.49 14.88
N PHE A 317 -16.86 10.65 15.92
CA PHE A 317 -17.87 10.85 16.98
C PHE A 317 -17.60 12.09 17.81
N LYS A 318 -16.34 12.31 18.23
CA LYS A 318 -15.98 13.41 19.13
C LYS A 318 -16.03 14.78 18.46
N TRP A 319 -15.70 14.87 17.17
CA TRP A 319 -15.56 16.14 16.46
C TRP A 319 -16.80 16.53 15.63
N GLY A 320 -17.88 15.76 15.71
CA GLY A 320 -19.13 16.10 15.03
C GLY A 320 -18.98 16.21 13.50
N VAL A 321 -17.97 15.57 12.90
CA VAL A 321 -17.69 15.64 11.44
C VAL A 321 -18.86 15.09 10.59
N LEU A 322 -19.86 14.52 11.26
CA LEU A 322 -21.08 13.95 10.70
C LEU A 322 -22.36 14.78 10.98
N SER A 323 -22.24 16.02 11.47
CA SER A 323 -23.36 16.96 11.58
C SER A 323 -23.59 17.73 10.27
#